data_AF-A0A2T1DE99-F1
#
_entry.id   AF-A0A2T1DE99-F1
#
_cell.length_a   1.000
_cell.length_b   1.000
_cell.length_c   1.000
_cell.angle_alpha   90.00
_cell.angle_beta   90.00
_cell.angle_gamma   90.00
#
_symmetry.space_group_name_H-M   'P 1'
#
loop_
_entity.id
_entity.type
_entity.pdbx_description
1 polymer ?
#
loop_
_entity_poly.entity_id
_entity_poly.type
_entity_poly.pdbx_seq_one_letter_code
_entity_poly.pdbx_strand_id
1 'polypeptide(L)'
;MQLQIECNNLLHSQELCCLCEQSFECKEARVIVCNDQGSGCGNACPECISQGFSWIKTQFEQSNRSQRTGRDYQRKTQGVAIGA
;
A
#
# COMPACT_ATOMS: atom_id res chain seq x y z
N MET A 1 2.83 11.59 1.62
CA MET A 1 3.43 10.29 1.23
C MET A 1 4.93 10.39 1.40
N GLN A 2 5.54 9.36 1.96
CA GLN A 2 6.98 9.20 2.13
C GLN A 2 7.40 7.83 1.58
N LEU A 3 8.69 7.66 1.29
CA LEU A 3 9.28 6.36 0.94
C LEU A 3 10.30 6.00 2.01
N GLN A 4 10.15 4.82 2.59
CA GLN A 4 11.09 4.26 3.56
C GLN A 4 11.83 3.09 2.92
N ILE A 5 13.13 3.01 3.19
CA ILE A 5 13.98 1.90 2.73
C ILE A 5 14.40 1.12 3.96
N GLU A 6 14.16 -0.18 3.93
CA GLU A 6 14.62 -1.09 4.98
C GLU A 6 15.46 -2.20 4.36
N CYS A 7 16.58 -2.53 4.99
CA CYS A 7 17.36 -3.71 4.66
C CYS A 7 16.66 -4.94 5.24
N ASN A 8 16.40 -5.93 4.40
CA ASN A 8 15.67 -7.12 4.75
C ASN A 8 16.66 -8.26 5.04
N ASN A 9 16.69 -8.73 6.30
CA ASN A 9 17.52 -9.88 6.67
C ASN A 9 16.91 -11.21 6.21
N LEU A 10 15.66 -11.20 5.75
CA LEU A 10 14.94 -12.34 5.19
C LEU A 10 14.99 -12.24 3.66
N LEU A 11 15.88 -13.03 3.07
CA LEU A 11 16.00 -13.17 1.63
C LEU A 11 14.81 -13.97 1.07
N HIS A 12 14.36 -13.61 -0.13
CA HIS A 12 13.43 -14.40 -0.95
C HIS A 12 11.97 -14.52 -0.42
N SER A 13 11.46 -13.55 0.35
CA SER A 13 10.03 -13.54 0.69
C SER A 13 9.19 -13.09 -0.50
N GLN A 14 8.07 -13.76 -0.75
CA GLN A 14 7.12 -13.33 -1.76
C GLN A 14 6.14 -12.32 -1.15
N GLU A 15 6.07 -11.14 -1.74
CA GLU A 15 5.30 -9.99 -1.26
C GLU A 15 4.33 -9.52 -2.34
N LEU A 16 3.31 -8.76 -1.95
CA LEU A 16 2.41 -8.06 -2.88
C LEU A 16 2.80 -6.59 -2.98
N CYS A 17 2.85 -6.06 -4.21
CA CYS A 17 3.07 -4.64 -4.44
C CYS A 17 1.81 -3.85 -4.09
N CYS A 18 1.92 -2.87 -3.20
CA CYS A 18 0.79 -2.01 -2.82
C CYS A 18 0.33 -1.03 -3.92
N LEU A 19 1.05 -0.92 -5.03
CA LEU A 19 0.75 0.00 -6.13
C LEU A 19 0.12 -0.69 -7.34
N CYS A 20 0.58 -1.90 -7.68
CA CYS A 20 0.09 -2.65 -8.83
C CYS A 20 -0.54 -4.01 -8.47
N GLU A 21 -0.56 -4.38 -7.20
CA GLU A 21 -1.14 -5.62 -6.66
C GLU A 21 -0.52 -6.92 -7.20
N GLN A 22 0.58 -6.82 -7.97
CA GLN A 22 1.33 -7.98 -8.45
C GLN A 22 2.23 -8.53 -7.35
N SER A 23 2.36 -9.86 -7.31
CA SER A 23 3.32 -10.52 -6.45
C SER A 23 4.74 -10.32 -6.99
N PHE A 24 5.68 -10.12 -6.09
CA PHE A 24 7.09 -9.99 -6.43
C PHE A 24 7.96 -10.60 -5.34
N GLU A 25 9.17 -10.99 -5.73
CA GLU A 25 10.16 -11.49 -4.80
C GLU A 25 10.89 -10.31 -4.14
N CYS A 26 10.82 -10.23 -2.81
CA CYS A 26 11.52 -9.25 -2.03
C CYS A 26 13.01 -9.62 -1.96
N LYS A 27 13.87 -8.64 -2.26
CA LYS A 27 15.33 -8.79 -2.24
C LYS A 27 15.91 -8.29 -0.90
N GLU A 28 17.21 -8.05 -0.87
CA GLU A 28 17.99 -7.57 0.28
C GLU A 28 17.51 -6.23 0.86
N ALA A 29 16.77 -5.43 0.09
CA ALA A 29 16.16 -4.20 0.56
C ALA A 29 14.72 -4.09 0.04
N ARG A 30 13.86 -3.52 0.87
CA ARG A 30 12.47 -3.23 0.54
C ARG A 30 12.20 -1.74 0.60
N VAL A 31 11.36 -1.27 -0.33
CA VAL A 31 10.83 0.09 -0.31
C VAL A 31 9.40 0.02 0.17
N ILE A 32 9.13 0.71 1.27
CA ILE A 32 7.81 0.80 1.90
C ILE A 32 7.22 2.16 1.55
N VAL A 33 6.00 2.15 1.01
CA VAL A 33 5.22 3.37 0.79
C VAL A 33 4.54 3.73 2.09
N CYS A 34 4.79 4.94 2.58
CA CYS A 34 4.21 5.44 3.82
C CYS A 34 3.27 6.62 3.55
N ASN A 35 2.26 6.78 4.41
CA ASN A 35 1.49 8.01 4.43
C ASN A 35 2.35 9.20 4.93
N ASP A 36 1.76 10.39 4.95
CA ASP A 36 2.38 11.61 5.46
C ASP A 36 2.76 11.55 6.95
N GLN A 37 2.12 10.69 7.75
CA GLN A 37 2.47 10.44 9.15
C GLN A 37 3.57 9.38 9.33
N GLY A 38 4.13 8.84 8.25
CA GLY A 38 5.15 7.78 8.31
C GLY A 38 4.59 6.39 8.61
N SER A 39 3.26 6.22 8.63
CA SER A 39 2.65 4.89 8.78
C SER A 39 2.78 4.09 7.48
N GLY A 40 3.43 2.93 7.58
CA GLY A 40 3.67 2.04 6.46
C GLY A 40 2.37 1.48 5.87
N CYS A 41 2.18 1.66 4.57
CA CYS A 41 0.99 1.21 3.84
C CYS A 41 1.23 -0.07 3.05
N GLY A 42 2.48 -0.37 2.66
CA GLY A 42 2.86 -1.61 1.99
C GLY A 42 4.16 -1.50 1.20
N ASN A 43 4.61 -2.63 0.64
CA ASN A 43 5.85 -2.72 -0.14
C ASN A 43 5.62 -2.30 -1.61
N ALA A 44 6.62 -1.69 -2.23
CA ALA A 44 6.64 -1.39 -3.67
C ALA A 44 7.60 -2.34 -4.40
N CYS A 45 7.15 -2.89 -5.54
CA CYS A 45 8.01 -3.74 -6.38
C CYS A 45 9.02 -2.91 -7.20
N PRO A 46 10.12 -3.52 -7.68
CA PRO A 46 11.14 -2.84 -8.49
C PRO A 46 10.56 -2.12 -9.72
N GLU A 47 9.61 -2.74 -10.41
CA GLU A 47 8.98 -2.19 -11.62
C GLU A 47 8.21 -0.88 -11.34
N CYS A 48 7.56 -0.78 -10.19
CA CYS A 48 6.86 0.43 -9.77
C CYS A 48 7.85 1.49 -9.24
N ILE A 49 8.94 1.07 -8.59
CA ILE A 49 10.00 1.96 -8.13
C ILE A 49 10.67 2.66 -9.32
N SER A 50 10.92 1.93 -10.42
CA SER A 50 11.57 2.49 -11.62
C SER A 50 10.74 3.55 -12.34
N GLN A 51 9.42 3.63 -12.11
CA GLN A 51 8.57 4.70 -12.63
C GLN A 51 8.83 6.06 -11.96
N GLY A 52 9.47 6.04 -10.79
CA GLY A 52 9.85 7.24 -10.05
C GLY A 52 8.76 7.81 -9.14
N PHE A 53 9.17 8.73 -8.28
CA PHE A 53 8.37 9.24 -7.16
C PHE A 53 7.03 9.87 -7.57
N SER A 54 7.01 10.67 -8.63
CA SER A 54 5.79 11.35 -9.09
C SER A 54 4.71 10.36 -9.50
N TRP A 55 5.10 9.28 -10.18
CA TRP A 55 4.17 8.21 -10.56
C TRP A 55 3.67 7.45 -9.34
N ILE A 56 4.57 7.05 -8.44
CA ILE A 56 4.22 6.34 -7.20
C ILE A 56 3.23 7.17 -6.36
N LYS A 57 3.49 8.47 -6.21
CA LYS A 57 2.60 9.39 -5.49
C LYS A 57 1.20 9.42 -6.12
N THR A 58 1.14 9.47 -7.45
CA THR A 58 -0.13 9.51 -8.18
C THR A 58 -0.93 8.22 -7.95
N GLN A 59 -0.28 7.06 -8.06
CA GLN A 59 -0.92 5.76 -7.80
C GLN A 59 -1.39 5.64 -6.35
N PHE A 60 -0.55 6.01 -5.38
CA PHE A 60 -0.89 5.98 -3.97
C PHE A 60 -2.12 6.87 -3.65
N GLU A 61 -2.20 8.07 -4.22
CA GLU A 61 -3.34 8.96 -4.05
C GLU A 61 -4.62 8.46 -4.75
N GLN A 62 -4.49 7.75 -5.88
CA GLN A 62 -5.62 7.12 -6.57
C GLN A 62 -6.18 5.96 -5.75
N SER A 63 -5.33 5.06 -5.27
CA SER A 63 -5.74 3.93 -4.43
C SER A 63 -6.43 4.41 -3.15
N ASN A 64 -5.92 5.46 -2.51
CA ASN A 64 -6.57 6.06 -1.33
C ASN A 64 -7.92 6.74 -1.63
N ARG A 65 -8.09 7.31 -2.82
CA ARG A 65 -9.38 7.86 -3.27
C ARG A 65 -10.40 6.76 -3.53
N SER A 66 -10.00 5.66 -4.16
CA SER A 66 -10.85 4.49 -4.40
C SER A 66 -11.27 3.78 -3.10
N GLN A 67 -10.43 3.82 -2.05
CA GLN A 67 -10.79 3.28 -0.74
C GLN A 67 -11.83 4.12 0.03
N ARG A 68 -12.03 5.40 -0.32
CA ARG A 68 -13.06 6.24 0.33
C ARG A 68 -14.47 5.83 -0.09
N THR A 69 -14.68 5.41 -1.34
CA THR A 69 -15.99 4.96 -1.82
C THR A 69 -16.35 3.57 -1.31
N GLY A 70 -15.37 2.69 -1.06
CA GLY A 70 -15.59 1.37 -0.47
C GLY A 70 -15.89 1.38 1.04
N ARG A 71 -15.22 2.25 1.81
CA ARG A 71 -15.43 2.34 3.27
C ARG A 71 -16.81 2.91 3.65
N ASP A 72 -17.39 3.77 2.82
CA ASP A 72 -18.75 4.27 3.03
C ASP A 72 -19.81 3.18 2.82
N TYR A 73 -19.54 2.20 1.94
CA TYR A 73 -20.41 1.02 1.77
C TYR A 73 -20.32 0.06 2.97
N GLN A 74 -19.13 -0.11 3.57
CA GLN A 74 -18.93 -0.97 4.74
C GLN A 74 -19.46 -0.37 6.06
N ARG A 75 -19.49 0.96 6.23
CA ARG A 75 -20.18 1.58 7.39
C ARG A 75 -21.70 1.48 7.31
N LYS A 76 -22.28 1.40 6.12
CA LYS A 76 -23.74 1.29 5.95
C LYS A 76 -24.28 -0.11 6.23
N THR A 77 -23.42 -1.14 6.21
CA THR A 77 -23.80 -2.54 6.45
C THR A 77 -23.58 -3.01 7.90
N GLN A 78 -22.88 -2.23 8.74
CA GLN A 78 -22.75 -2.50 10.20
C GLN A 78 -23.69 -1.64 11.07
N GLY A 79 -24.65 -0.91 10.46
CA GLY A 79 -25.65 -0.11 11.17
C GLY A 79 -27.00 -0.82 11.43
N VAL A 80 -27.12 -2.12 11.17
CA VAL A 80 -28.34 -2.89 11.45
C VAL A 80 -27.99 -4.13 12.26
N ALA A 81 -27.91 -3.94 13.58
CA ALA A 81 -28.37 -4.87 14.61
C ALA A 81 -27.79 -4.43 15.96
N ILE A 82 -28.55 -3.68 16.75
CA ILE A 82 -28.97 -4.15 18.08
C ILE A 82 -30.30 -3.47 18.39
N GLY A 83 -31.39 -4.24 18.28
CA GLY A 83 -32.62 -3.93 18.98
C GLY A 83 -32.52 -4.46 20.41
N ALA A 84 -32.98 -3.65 21.35
CA ALA A 84 -33.62 -4.05 22.60
C ALA A 84 -34.54 -2.90 23.01
#